data_AF-A0A2N5BLI4-F1
#
_entry.id   AF-A0A2N5BLI4-F1
#
_cell.length_a   1.000
_cell.length_b   1.000
_cell.length_c   1.000
_cell.angle_alpha   90.00
_cell.angle_beta   90.00
_cell.angle_gamma   90.00
#
_symmetry.space_group_name_H-M   'P 1'
#
loop_
_entity.id
_entity.type
_entity.pdbx_description
1 polymer ?
#
loop_
_entity_poly.entity_id
_entity_poly.type
_entity_poly.pdbx_seq_one_letter_code
_entity_poly.pdbx_strand_id
1 'polypeptide(L)'
;MIDQQYLSARLSYCANTGSFTWLPRPLCDFVSEERMKAWNTRYAGSRAGKVNSNGYLLIQINGKSYRAHRLAWLASHGEWPTQHIDHINGNKLDNRITNLRDVSSLENNRNMPLLASNKSGRVGVSWYSARSEWVAHIKVDGRQKILGRFKSKDLAIAAREAAERKLGFHPNHGRLPAA
;
A
#
# COMPACT_ATOMS: atom_id res chain seq x y z
N MET A 1 -17.83 -11.10 -0.21
CA MET A 1 -16.75 -10.68 0.71
C MET A 1 -17.32 -10.61 2.12
N ILE A 2 -16.53 -10.67 3.18
CA ILE A 2 -17.08 -10.44 4.54
C ILE A 2 -17.54 -8.99 4.68
N ASP A 3 -18.55 -8.74 5.51
CA ASP A 3 -19.01 -7.38 5.85
C ASP A 3 -18.36 -6.90 7.17
N GLN A 4 -18.66 -5.66 7.56
CA GLN A 4 -18.11 -5.05 8.77
C GLN A 4 -18.60 -5.77 10.05
N GLN A 5 -19.85 -6.20 10.10
CA GLN A 5 -20.41 -6.89 11.27
C GLN A 5 -19.73 -8.24 11.49
N TYR A 6 -19.52 -8.99 10.41
CA TYR A 6 -18.80 -10.25 10.44
C TYR A 6 -17.35 -10.04 10.89
N LEU A 7 -16.70 -8.97 10.40
CA LEU A 7 -15.34 -8.61 10.77
C LEU A 7 -15.23 -8.24 12.26
N SER A 8 -16.09 -7.34 12.74
CA SER A 8 -16.05 -6.82 14.11
C SER A 8 -16.38 -7.88 15.17
N ALA A 9 -17.14 -8.92 14.81
CA ALA A 9 -17.38 -10.06 15.69
C ALA A 9 -16.14 -10.94 15.91
N ARG A 10 -15.07 -10.81 15.10
CA ARG A 10 -13.91 -11.72 15.10
C ARG A 10 -12.58 -11.00 15.27
N LEU A 11 -12.52 -9.72 14.94
CA LEU A 11 -11.31 -8.92 14.98
C LEU A 11 -11.62 -7.56 15.60
N SER A 12 -10.78 -7.14 16.53
CA SER A 12 -10.70 -5.76 17.00
C SER A 12 -9.65 -5.02 16.19
N TYR A 13 -9.99 -3.84 15.70
CA TYR A 13 -9.08 -2.95 14.97
C TYR A 13 -8.91 -1.64 15.73
N CYS A 14 -7.65 -1.23 15.94
CA CYS A 14 -7.34 0.06 16.54
C CYS A 14 -6.86 1.05 15.47
N ALA A 15 -7.70 2.03 15.15
CA ALA A 15 -7.44 3.04 14.11
C ALA A 15 -6.12 3.81 14.31
N ASN A 16 -5.75 4.09 15.57
CA ASN A 16 -4.56 4.87 15.91
C ASN A 16 -3.25 4.08 15.80
N THR A 17 -3.29 2.75 15.95
CA THR A 17 -2.10 1.90 15.87
C THR A 17 -2.04 1.08 14.58
N GLY A 18 -3.17 0.97 13.85
CA GLY A 18 -3.28 0.14 12.66
C GLY A 18 -3.22 -1.36 12.95
N SER A 19 -3.33 -1.76 14.22
CA SER A 19 -3.16 -3.15 14.64
C SER A 19 -4.51 -3.86 14.74
N PHE A 20 -4.48 -5.16 14.40
CA PHE A 20 -5.60 -6.07 14.53
C PHE A 20 -5.31 -7.07 15.64
N THR A 21 -6.34 -7.38 16.42
CA THR A 21 -6.30 -8.38 17.48
C THR A 21 -7.46 -9.35 17.31
N TRP A 22 -7.20 -10.65 17.42
CA TRP A 22 -8.26 -11.66 17.36
C TRP A 22 -9.18 -11.54 18.57
N LEU A 23 -10.49 -11.52 18.33
CA LEU A 23 -11.49 -11.69 19.37
C LEU A 23 -11.83 -13.18 19.54
N PRO A 24 -12.40 -13.59 20.69
CA PRO A 24 -13.01 -14.89 20.81
C PRO A 24 -14.04 -15.11 19.69
N ARG A 25 -13.89 -16.21 18.97
CA ARG A 25 -14.78 -16.57 17.86
C ARG A 25 -15.96 -17.39 18.36
N PRO A 26 -17.17 -17.19 17.80
CA PRO A 26 -18.37 -17.91 18.19
C PRO A 26 -18.38 -19.36 17.69
N LEU A 27 -19.22 -20.21 18.28
CA LEU A 27 -19.34 -21.63 17.93
C LEU A 27 -19.73 -21.84 16.45
N CYS A 28 -20.51 -20.93 15.85
CA CYS A 28 -20.93 -21.03 14.45
C CYS A 28 -19.78 -21.01 13.43
N ASP A 29 -18.57 -20.64 13.85
CA ASP A 29 -17.36 -20.70 13.04
C ASP A 29 -16.68 -22.09 13.06
N PHE A 30 -17.14 -23.00 13.90
CA PHE A 30 -16.50 -24.28 14.17
C PHE A 30 -17.51 -25.44 14.13
N VAL A 31 -17.00 -26.63 13.84
CA VAL A 31 -17.81 -27.86 13.82
C VAL A 31 -18.10 -28.41 15.22
N SER A 32 -17.38 -27.96 16.25
CA SER A 32 -17.58 -28.41 17.64
C SER A 32 -17.07 -27.38 18.65
N GLU A 33 -17.56 -27.47 19.89
CA GLU A 33 -17.13 -26.59 20.98
C GLU A 33 -15.66 -26.77 21.36
N GLU A 34 -15.13 -27.99 21.29
CA GLU A 34 -13.74 -28.29 21.63
C GLU A 34 -12.80 -27.57 20.68
N ARG A 35 -13.10 -27.58 19.37
CA ARG A 35 -12.31 -26.86 18.37
C ARG A 35 -12.40 -25.35 18.54
N MET A 36 -13.59 -24.83 18.88
CA MET A 36 -13.77 -23.42 19.21
C MET A 36 -12.92 -23.02 20.43
N LYS A 37 -13.02 -23.77 21.54
CA LYS A 37 -12.25 -23.53 22.76
C LYS A 37 -10.75 -23.58 22.49
N ALA A 38 -10.27 -24.62 21.80
CA ALA A 38 -8.86 -24.75 21.44
C ALA A 38 -8.34 -23.57 20.58
N TRP A 39 -9.14 -23.11 19.60
CA TRP A 39 -8.79 -21.95 18.79
C TRP A 39 -8.75 -20.67 19.65
N ASN A 40 -9.78 -20.43 20.46
CA ASN A 40 -9.89 -19.23 21.29
C ASN A 40 -8.75 -19.16 22.30
N THR A 41 -8.41 -20.26 22.98
CA THR A 41 -7.26 -20.33 23.90
C THR A 41 -5.95 -19.97 23.22
N ARG A 42 -5.76 -20.37 21.95
CA ARG A 42 -4.51 -20.15 21.23
C ARG A 42 -4.38 -18.76 20.63
N TYR A 43 -5.47 -18.20 20.12
CA TYR A 43 -5.42 -17.03 19.24
C TYR A 43 -6.17 -15.82 19.78
N ALA A 44 -7.21 -15.97 20.59
CA ALA A 44 -7.95 -14.80 21.10
C ALA A 44 -7.01 -13.89 21.92
N GLY A 45 -7.11 -12.58 21.71
CA GLY A 45 -6.23 -11.58 22.31
C GLY A 45 -4.87 -11.41 21.63
N SER A 46 -4.48 -12.31 20.71
CA SER A 46 -3.20 -12.18 19.99
C SER A 46 -3.30 -11.25 18.77
N ARG A 47 -2.16 -10.67 18.38
CA ARG A 47 -2.06 -9.83 17.18
C ARG A 47 -2.36 -10.66 15.93
N ALA A 48 -3.27 -10.18 15.09
CA ALA A 48 -3.69 -10.89 13.90
C ALA A 48 -2.79 -10.60 12.69
N GLY A 49 -2.53 -11.66 11.94
CA GLY A 49 -1.93 -11.60 10.61
C GLY A 49 -0.44 -11.93 10.55
N LYS A 50 0.06 -12.06 9.32
CA LYS A 50 1.45 -12.36 8.99
C LYS A 50 1.89 -11.53 7.79
N VAL A 51 3.14 -11.06 7.79
CA VAL A 51 3.71 -10.34 6.66
C VAL A 51 4.02 -11.31 5.52
N ASN A 52 3.61 -10.99 4.29
CA ASN A 52 3.93 -11.77 3.10
C ASN A 52 5.25 -11.32 2.44
N SER A 53 5.70 -12.05 1.42
CA SER A 53 6.91 -11.72 0.64
C SER A 53 6.86 -10.34 -0.04
N ASN A 54 5.67 -9.80 -0.27
CA ASN A 54 5.48 -8.47 -0.86
C ASN A 54 5.43 -7.34 0.19
N GLY A 55 5.66 -7.66 1.47
CA GLY A 55 5.69 -6.70 2.59
C GLY A 55 4.32 -6.27 3.12
N TYR A 56 3.23 -6.94 2.73
CA TYR A 56 1.88 -6.65 3.24
C TYR A 56 1.52 -7.57 4.40
N LEU A 57 0.87 -7.01 5.42
CA LEU A 57 0.24 -7.78 6.48
C LEU A 57 -1.04 -8.45 5.94
N LEU A 58 -1.10 -9.78 6.01
CA LEU A 58 -2.25 -10.59 5.60
C LEU A 58 -2.92 -11.21 6.82
N ILE A 59 -4.24 -11.18 6.87
CA ILE A 59 -5.06 -11.81 7.90
C ILE A 59 -5.93 -12.87 7.24
N GLN A 60 -5.85 -14.11 7.72
CA GLN A 60 -6.62 -15.22 7.19
C GLN A 60 -7.92 -15.38 7.96
N ILE A 61 -9.05 -15.25 7.28
CA ILE A 61 -10.40 -15.39 7.85
C ILE A 61 -11.14 -16.43 6.99
N ASN A 62 -11.59 -17.52 7.62
CA ASN A 62 -12.28 -18.65 6.97
C ASN A 62 -11.55 -19.17 5.71
N GLY A 63 -10.26 -19.47 5.84
CA GLY A 63 -9.46 -20.01 4.74
C GLY A 63 -9.03 -18.97 3.70
N LYS A 64 -9.61 -17.76 3.69
CA LYS A 64 -9.25 -16.68 2.74
C LYS A 64 -8.35 -15.64 3.37
N SER A 65 -7.29 -15.27 2.65
CA SER A 65 -6.35 -14.22 3.07
C SER A 65 -6.81 -12.84 2.60
N TYR A 66 -6.85 -11.88 3.53
CA TYR A 66 -7.20 -10.48 3.28
C TYR A 66 -6.02 -9.59 3.64
N ARG A 67 -5.81 -8.50 2.88
CA ARG A 67 -4.79 -7.49 3.23
C ARG A 67 -5.30 -6.62 4.38
N ALA A 68 -4.48 -6.45 5.42
CA ALA A 68 -4.86 -5.74 6.64
C ALA A 68 -5.33 -4.30 6.39
N HIS A 69 -4.68 -3.56 5.48
CA HIS A 69 -5.12 -2.20 5.13
C HIS A 69 -6.54 -2.13 4.53
N ARG A 70 -7.00 -3.16 3.79
CA ARG A 70 -8.37 -3.19 3.27
C ARG A 70 -9.37 -3.54 4.36
N LEU A 71 -8.98 -4.43 5.28
CA LEU A 71 -9.79 -4.71 6.47
C LEU A 71 -9.87 -3.48 7.39
N ALA A 72 -8.81 -2.67 7.46
CA ALA A 72 -8.79 -1.43 8.26
C ALA A 72 -9.79 -0.42 7.71
N TRP A 73 -9.85 -0.31 6.38
CA TRP A 73 -10.85 0.49 5.69
C TRP A 73 -12.27 0.01 5.99
N LEU A 74 -12.54 -1.29 5.83
CA LEU A 74 -13.84 -1.89 6.13
C LEU A 74 -14.25 -1.70 7.59
N ALA A 75 -13.31 -1.91 8.53
CA ALA A 75 -13.58 -1.75 9.95
C ALA A 75 -13.95 -0.30 10.32
N SER A 76 -13.34 0.68 9.65
CA SER A 76 -13.52 2.10 9.97
C SER A 76 -14.70 2.74 9.25
N HIS A 77 -14.96 2.36 7.99
CA HIS A 77 -15.97 3.00 7.13
C HIS A 77 -17.23 2.14 6.92
N GLY A 78 -17.19 0.86 7.27
CA GLY A 78 -18.31 -0.06 7.07
C GLY A 78 -18.45 -0.62 5.66
N GLU A 79 -17.66 -0.14 4.72
CA GLU A 79 -17.66 -0.56 3.32
C GLU A 79 -16.27 -0.96 2.83
N TRP A 80 -16.22 -1.77 1.77
CA TRP A 80 -14.96 -2.09 1.12
C TRP A 80 -14.49 -0.90 0.27
N PRO A 81 -13.17 -0.67 0.16
CA PRO A 81 -12.66 0.38 -0.70
C PRO A 81 -12.97 0.07 -2.17
N THR A 82 -13.33 1.12 -2.88
CA THR A 82 -13.77 1.12 -4.28
C THR A 82 -12.63 0.71 -5.20
N GLN A 83 -11.41 1.20 -4.93
CA GLN A 83 -10.25 0.94 -5.77
C GLN A 83 -9.05 0.45 -4.95
N HIS A 84 -8.02 1.29 -4.81
CA HIS A 84 -6.76 0.97 -4.16
C HIS A 84 -6.62 1.72 -2.85
N ILE A 85 -6.31 0.99 -1.80
CA ILE A 85 -5.84 1.61 -0.56
C ILE A 85 -4.36 1.92 -0.72
N ASP A 86 -4.05 3.20 -0.82
CA ASP A 86 -2.69 3.73 -0.81
C ASP A 86 -2.27 4.06 0.62
N HIS A 87 -1.03 3.70 0.96
CA HIS A 87 -0.37 4.10 2.20
C HIS A 87 0.30 5.44 1.94
N ILE A 88 -0.18 6.52 2.56
CA ILE A 88 0.30 7.88 2.32
C ILE A 88 1.83 7.96 2.52
N ASN A 89 2.33 7.40 3.62
CA ASN A 89 3.76 7.33 3.91
C ASN A 89 4.53 6.24 3.14
N GLY A 90 3.84 5.39 2.39
CA GLY A 90 4.42 4.30 1.62
C GLY A 90 4.84 3.07 2.42
N ASN A 91 4.63 3.05 3.73
CA ASN A 91 4.88 1.91 4.60
C ASN A 91 3.67 0.97 4.62
N LYS A 92 3.81 -0.20 3.98
CA LYS A 92 2.76 -1.22 3.81
C LYS A 92 2.27 -1.85 5.13
N LEU A 93 3.05 -1.72 6.21
CA LEU A 93 2.72 -2.26 7.53
C LEU A 93 2.05 -1.22 8.44
N ASP A 94 2.09 0.06 8.08
CA ASP A 94 1.43 1.14 8.80
C ASP A 94 -0.03 1.26 8.37
N ASN A 95 -0.88 0.41 8.95
CA ASN A 95 -2.31 0.35 8.62
C ASN A 95 -3.16 1.27 9.50
N ARG A 96 -2.59 2.36 10.06
CA ARG A 96 -3.36 3.38 10.77
C ARG A 96 -4.33 4.05 9.80
N ILE A 97 -5.58 4.30 10.20
CA ILE A 97 -6.58 4.81 9.26
C ILE A 97 -6.19 6.17 8.68
N THR A 98 -5.51 7.00 9.46
CA THR A 98 -4.99 8.31 9.05
C THR A 98 -3.86 8.23 8.01
N ASN A 99 -3.26 7.06 7.81
CA ASN A 99 -2.25 6.80 6.80
C ASN A 99 -2.81 6.11 5.54
N LEU A 100 -4.11 5.80 5.50
CA LEU A 100 -4.75 5.11 4.40
C LEU A 100 -5.70 6.04 3.64
N ARG A 101 -5.76 5.87 2.32
CA ARG A 101 -6.73 6.54 1.46
C ARG A 101 -7.17 5.62 0.33
N ASP A 102 -8.46 5.62 0.01
CA ASP A 102 -8.97 4.97 -1.20
C ASP A 102 -8.76 5.90 -2.39
N VAL A 103 -7.93 5.47 -3.34
CA VAL A 103 -7.48 6.28 -4.46
C VAL A 103 -7.54 5.51 -5.76
N SER A 104 -7.55 6.25 -6.85
CA SER A 104 -7.43 5.68 -8.19
C SER A 104 -6.07 5.03 -8.42
N SER A 105 -5.98 4.12 -9.40
CA SER A 105 -4.68 3.56 -9.80
C SER A 105 -3.69 4.65 -10.24
N LEU A 106 -4.18 5.75 -10.84
CA LEU A 106 -3.36 6.89 -11.26
C LEU A 106 -2.73 7.60 -10.06
N GLU A 107 -3.51 7.90 -9.04
CA GLU A 107 -3.04 8.55 -7.81
C GLU A 107 -2.10 7.66 -7.01
N ASN A 108 -2.42 6.36 -6.87
CA ASN A 108 -1.54 5.39 -6.25
C ASN A 108 -0.18 5.33 -6.98
N ASN A 109 -0.18 5.39 -8.32
CA ASN A 109 1.06 5.44 -9.10
C ASN A 109 1.87 6.73 -8.88
N ARG A 110 1.21 7.85 -8.59
CA ARG A 110 1.89 9.10 -8.20
C ARG A 110 2.53 9.01 -6.81
N ASN A 111 2.30 7.95 -6.04
CA ASN A 111 2.96 7.66 -4.76
C ASN A 111 3.86 6.41 -4.82
N MET A 112 4.31 5.99 -6.00
CA MET A 112 5.18 4.80 -6.13
C MET A 112 6.63 5.05 -5.71
N PRO A 113 7.30 4.07 -5.08
CA PRO A 113 8.73 4.13 -4.81
C PRO A 113 9.56 3.98 -6.08
N LEU A 114 10.84 4.32 -5.98
CA LEU A 114 11.84 4.02 -7.00
C LEU A 114 11.95 2.50 -7.16
N LEU A 115 11.93 2.02 -8.40
CA LEU A 115 12.13 0.60 -8.67
C LEU A 115 13.60 0.21 -8.43
N ALA A 116 13.84 -0.99 -7.89
CA ALA A 116 15.20 -1.50 -7.66
C ALA A 116 16.03 -1.60 -8.96
N SER A 117 15.38 -1.77 -10.11
CA SER A 117 16.02 -1.79 -11.43
C SER A 117 16.34 -0.39 -11.99
N ASN A 118 15.94 0.68 -11.31
CA ASN A 118 16.20 2.04 -11.75
C ASN A 118 17.68 2.39 -11.53
N LYS A 119 18.43 2.47 -12.63
CA LYS A 119 19.88 2.77 -12.62
C LYS A 119 20.18 4.27 -12.52
N SER A 120 19.20 5.14 -12.78
CA SER A 120 19.40 6.59 -12.74
C SER A 120 19.23 7.17 -11.34
N GLY A 121 18.65 6.44 -10.39
CA GLY A 121 18.31 6.97 -9.08
C GLY A 121 17.09 7.91 -9.09
N ARG A 122 16.41 8.07 -10.24
CA ARG A 122 15.22 8.93 -10.36
C ARG A 122 14.20 8.37 -11.35
N VAL A 123 12.93 8.30 -10.94
CA VAL A 123 11.82 7.91 -11.81
C VAL A 123 11.70 8.89 -12.98
N GLY A 124 11.59 8.38 -14.20
CA GLY A 124 11.41 9.22 -15.39
C GLY A 124 12.71 9.88 -15.89
N VAL A 125 13.87 9.52 -15.36
CA VAL A 125 15.18 9.97 -15.86
C VAL A 125 15.94 8.75 -16.37
N SER A 126 16.47 8.80 -17.59
CA SER A 126 17.26 7.72 -18.16
C SER A 126 18.35 8.24 -19.10
N TRP A 127 19.42 7.47 -19.26
CA TRP A 127 20.48 7.75 -20.23
C TRP A 127 20.07 7.24 -21.62
N TYR A 128 20.22 8.09 -22.62
CA TYR A 128 19.99 7.77 -24.03
C TYR A 128 21.32 7.73 -24.77
N SER A 129 21.85 6.51 -24.92
CA SER A 129 23.20 6.26 -25.45
C SER A 129 23.39 6.76 -26.88
N ALA A 130 22.38 6.63 -27.75
CA ALA A 130 22.49 7.02 -29.16
C ALA A 130 22.77 8.51 -29.37
N ARG A 131 22.48 9.37 -28.39
CA ARG A 131 22.79 10.81 -28.45
C ARG A 131 23.69 11.30 -27.31
N SER A 132 24.15 10.38 -26.47
CA SER A 132 24.89 10.69 -25.24
C SER A 132 24.21 11.79 -24.43
N GLU A 133 22.93 11.59 -24.11
CA GLU A 133 22.08 12.57 -23.42
C GLU A 133 21.25 11.89 -22.32
N TRP A 134 21.04 12.61 -21.21
CA TRP A 134 20.04 12.30 -20.21
C TRP A 134 18.68 12.79 -20.66
N VAL A 135 17.67 11.93 -20.60
CA VAL A 135 16.30 12.24 -20.98
C VAL A 135 15.43 12.26 -19.73
N ALA A 136 14.72 13.37 -19.52
CA ALA A 136 13.68 13.47 -18.52
C ALA A 136 12.31 13.32 -19.19
N HIS A 137 11.46 12.48 -18.63
CA HIS A 137 10.09 12.28 -19.09
C HIS A 137 9.15 12.08 -17.91
N ILE A 138 7.86 12.35 -18.11
CA ILE A 138 6.80 12.17 -17.12
C ILE A 138 5.56 11.59 -17.75
N LYS A 139 4.89 10.69 -17.04
CA LYS A 139 3.63 10.08 -17.49
C LYS A 139 2.48 10.83 -16.83
N VAL A 140 1.58 11.39 -17.63
CA VAL A 140 0.39 12.10 -17.19
C VAL A 140 -0.76 11.61 -18.05
N ASP A 141 -1.88 11.24 -17.43
CA ASP A 141 -3.10 10.76 -18.10
C ASP A 141 -2.84 9.64 -19.12
N GLY A 142 -1.99 8.68 -18.71
CA GLY A 142 -1.63 7.54 -19.54
C GLY A 142 -0.59 7.82 -20.62
N ARG A 143 -0.26 9.10 -20.91
CA ARG A 143 0.65 9.51 -21.98
C ARG A 143 2.01 9.93 -21.43
N GLN A 144 3.06 9.55 -22.14
CA GLN A 144 4.42 9.97 -21.81
C GLN A 144 4.73 11.32 -22.44
N LYS A 145 5.15 12.28 -21.63
CA LYS A 145 5.63 13.59 -22.03
C LYS A 145 7.13 13.69 -21.82
N ILE A 146 7.88 14.03 -22.86
CA ILE A 146 9.30 14.36 -22.76
C ILE A 146 9.41 15.78 -22.16
N LEU A 147 10.18 15.91 -21.09
CA LEU A 147 10.44 17.18 -20.40
C LEU A 147 11.67 17.88 -20.98
N GLY A 148 12.62 17.11 -21.47
CA GLY A 148 13.82 17.63 -22.12
C GLY A 148 14.89 16.56 -22.28
N ARG A 149 15.97 16.97 -22.95
CA ARG A 149 17.21 16.20 -23.08
C ARG A 149 18.36 17.09 -22.62
N PHE A 150 19.27 16.51 -21.86
CA PHE A 150 20.29 17.23 -21.12
C PHE A 150 21.62 16.50 -21.22
N LYS A 151 22.72 17.24 -21.22
CA LYS A 151 24.06 16.62 -21.11
C LYS A 151 24.40 16.21 -19.67
N SER A 152 23.81 16.89 -18.68
CA SER A 152 23.95 16.56 -17.26
C SER A 152 22.75 15.78 -16.72
N LYS A 153 23.03 14.77 -15.90
CA LYS A 153 22.03 14.00 -15.16
C LYS A 153 21.23 14.88 -14.21
N ASP A 154 21.92 15.78 -13.52
CA ASP A 154 21.31 16.63 -12.50
C ASP A 154 20.32 17.62 -13.10
N LEU A 155 20.60 18.13 -14.31
CA LEU A 155 19.64 18.96 -15.06
C LEU A 155 18.38 18.18 -15.45
N ALA A 156 18.53 16.90 -15.84
CA ALA A 156 17.39 16.04 -16.13
C ALA A 156 16.55 15.75 -14.87
N ILE A 157 17.21 15.56 -13.71
CA ILE A 157 16.54 15.39 -12.41
C ILE A 157 15.80 16.68 -12.02
N ALA A 158 16.43 17.84 -12.12
CA ALA A 158 15.80 19.13 -11.82
C ALA A 158 14.57 19.40 -12.71
N ALA A 159 14.66 19.09 -14.01
CA ALA A 159 13.52 19.20 -14.93
C ALA A 159 12.37 18.26 -14.53
N ARG A 160 12.70 17.04 -14.07
CA ARG A 160 11.74 16.06 -13.57
C ARG A 160 11.05 16.55 -12.28
N GLU A 161 11.80 17.10 -11.33
CA GLU A 161 11.29 17.68 -10.07
C GLU A 161 10.35 18.86 -10.30
N ALA A 162 10.73 19.77 -11.21
CA ALA A 162 9.91 20.91 -11.56
C ALA A 162 8.56 20.47 -12.16
N ALA A 163 8.58 19.45 -13.02
CA ALA A 163 7.36 18.90 -13.61
C ALA A 163 6.45 18.21 -12.57
N GLU A 164 7.01 17.42 -11.67
CA GLU A 164 6.27 16.76 -10.58
C GLU A 164 5.54 17.77 -9.70
N ARG A 165 6.23 18.84 -9.29
CA ARG A 165 5.66 19.92 -8.50
C ARG A 165 4.51 20.62 -9.22
N LYS A 166 4.69 20.92 -10.51
CA LYS A 166 3.67 21.54 -11.35
C LYS A 166 2.43 20.65 -11.55
N LEU A 167 2.62 19.33 -11.55
CA LEU A 167 1.56 18.34 -11.83
C LEU A 167 0.95 17.73 -10.56
N GLY A 168 1.35 18.19 -9.37
CA GLY A 168 0.81 17.73 -8.09
C GLY A 168 1.15 16.26 -7.78
N PHE A 169 2.37 15.82 -8.09
CA PHE A 169 2.84 14.50 -7.64
C PHE A 169 3.05 14.50 -6.13
N HIS A 170 2.85 13.34 -5.49
CA HIS A 170 3.06 13.21 -4.07
C HIS A 170 4.56 13.39 -3.73
N PRO A 171 4.93 14.07 -2.62
CA PRO A 171 6.33 14.26 -2.24
C PRO A 171 7.13 12.95 -2.09
N ASN A 172 6.45 11.83 -1.79
CA ASN A 172 7.08 10.51 -1.66
C ASN A 172 7.27 9.77 -3.01
N HIS A 173 6.93 10.39 -4.14
CA HIS A 173 7.11 9.78 -5.45
C HIS A 173 8.60 9.56 -5.74
N GLY A 174 8.96 8.33 -6.09
CA GLY A 174 10.37 7.97 -6.30
C GLY A 174 11.18 7.86 -5.00
N ARG A 175 10.54 7.74 -3.82
CA ARG A 175 11.24 7.40 -2.57
C ARG A 175 12.03 6.11 -2.73
N LEU A 176 13.11 5.96 -1.97
CA LEU A 176 13.81 4.68 -1.89
C LEU A 176 12.87 3.61 -1.32
N PRO A 177 12.91 2.37 -1.83
CA PRO A 177 12.25 1.25 -1.17
C PRO A 177 12.69 1.17 0.29
N ALA A 178 11.78 0.79 1.19
CA ALA A 178 12.19 0.37 2.52
C ALA A 178 13.16 -0.81 2.38
N ALA A 179 14.30 -0.75 3.08
CA ALA A 179 15.32 -1.79 3.11
C ALA A 179 14.76 -3.11 3.68
#